data_AF-A0A9E2J6W7-F1
#
_entry.id   AF-A0A9E2J6W7-F1
#
_cell.length_a   1.000
_cell.length_b   1.000
_cell.length_c   1.000
_cell.angle_alpha   90.00
_cell.angle_beta   90.00
_cell.angle_gamma   90.00
#
_symmetry.space_group_name_H-M   'P 1'
#
loop_
_entity.id
_entity.type
_entity.pdbx_description
1 polymer ?
#
loop_
_entity_poly.entity_id
_entity_poly.type
_entity_poly.pdbx_seq_one_letter_code
_entity_poly.pdbx_strand_id
1 'polypeptide(L)' 'MSKTYVDLLIAKESFPGGSDSLLSVSDSIFNKYNISSEDYYSTLKKYEADQKKWDEFFTKSREYLDSLKSKDKSI' A
#
# COMPACT_ATOMS: atom_id res chain seq x y z
N MET A 1 0.33 7.35 -0.75
CA MET A 1 -0.12 6.51 -1.89
C MET A 1 0.76 5.28 -2.09
N SER A 2 1.99 5.37 -2.60
CA SER A 2 2.85 4.18 -2.82
C SER A 2 3.12 3.37 -1.55
N LYS A 3 3.45 4.04 -0.42
CA LYS A 3 3.66 3.37 0.87
C LYS A 3 2.38 2.69 1.40
N THR A 4 1.25 3.39 1.30
CA THR A 4 -0.08 2.88 1.64
C THR A 4 -0.41 1.62 0.85
N TYR A 5 -0.12 1.60 -0.46
CA TYR A 5 -0.32 0.43 -1.31
C TYR A 5 0.53 -0.77 -0.86
N VAL A 6 1.81 -0.55 -0.58
CA VAL A 6 2.71 -1.62 -0.11
C VAL A 6 2.26 -2.18 1.23
N ASP A 7 1.94 -1.33 2.21
CA ASP A 7 1.46 -1.77 3.53
C ASP A 7 0.15 -2.55 3.41
N LEU A 8 -0.79 -2.11 2.56
CA LEU A 8 -2.04 -2.83 2.30
C LEU A 8 -1.80 -4.17 1.59
N LEU A 9 -0.83 -4.24 0.67
CA LEU A 9 -0.47 -5.48 -0.01
C LEU A 9 0.12 -6.48 0.99
N ILE A 10 1.03 -6.05 1.86
CA ILE A 10 1.60 -6.88 2.93
C ILE A 10 0.49 -7.38 3.86
N ALA A 11 -0.46 -6.53 4.23
CA ALA A 11 -1.59 -6.93 5.06
C ALA A 11 -2.44 -8.01 4.37
N LYS A 12 -2.75 -7.85 3.09
CA LYS A 12 -3.52 -8.86 2.33
C LYS A 12 -2.82 -10.22 2.28
N GLU A 13 -1.51 -10.23 2.05
CA GLU A 13 -0.71 -11.45 2.04
C GLU A 13 -0.59 -12.08 3.44
N SER A 14 -0.57 -11.26 4.49
CA SER A 14 -0.51 -11.73 5.89
C SER A 14 -1.82 -12.31 6.41
N PHE A 15 -2.96 -11.90 5.82
CA PHE A 15 -4.31 -12.33 6.23
C PHE A 15 -5.09 -12.94 5.05
N PRO A 16 -4.65 -14.09 4.50
CA PRO A 16 -5.34 -14.75 3.40
C PRO A 16 -6.73 -15.21 3.87
N GLY A 17 -7.78 -14.84 3.13
CA GLY A 17 -9.17 -15.23 3.43
C GLY A 17 -10.09 -14.11 3.90
N GLY A 18 -9.61 -12.86 3.96
CA GLY A 18 -10.50 -11.69 4.12
C GLY A 18 -11.24 -11.65 5.47
N SER A 19 -10.55 -11.99 6.56
CA SER A 19 -11.09 -11.92 7.93
C SER A 19 -11.34 -10.48 8.41
N ASP A 20 -12.13 -10.31 9.47
CA ASP A 20 -12.29 -9.03 10.19
C ASP A 20 -10.95 -8.37 10.57
N SER A 21 -9.91 -9.19 10.81
CA SER A 21 -8.56 -8.69 11.07
C SER A 21 -7.97 -7.91 9.89
N LEU A 22 -8.28 -8.27 8.65
CA LEU A 22 -7.81 -7.54 7.46
C LEU A 22 -8.47 -6.16 7.36
N LEU A 23 -9.76 -6.05 7.70
CA LEU A 23 -10.47 -4.76 7.73
C LEU A 23 -9.85 -3.84 8.78
N SER A 24 -9.69 -4.33 10.00
CA SER A 24 -9.09 -3.54 11.10
C SER A 24 -7.66 -3.08 10.79
N VAL A 25 -6.84 -3.95 10.18
CA VAL A 25 -5.47 -3.60 9.77
C VAL A 25 -5.49 -2.60 8.62
N SER A 26 -6.39 -2.76 7.64
CA SER A 26 -6.53 -1.81 6.53
C SER A 26 -6.92 -0.41 7.01
N ASP A 27 -7.89 -0.31 7.93
CA ASP A 27 -8.29 0.96 8.54
C ASP A 27 -7.13 1.62 9.30
N SER A 28 -6.35 0.82 10.03
CA SER A 28 -5.16 1.30 10.72
C SER A 28 -4.12 1.85 9.74
N ILE A 29 -3.95 1.21 8.58
CA ILE A 29 -3.03 1.69 7.53
C ILE A 29 -3.54 2.99 6.91
N PHE A 30 -4.83 3.10 6.61
CA PHE A 30 -5.44 4.34 6.11
C PHE A 30 -5.24 5.50 7.08
N ASN A 31 -5.49 5.27 8.37
CA ASN A 31 -5.26 6.24 9.43
C ASN A 31 -3.78 6.63 9.55
N LYS A 32 -2.85 5.68 9.51
CA LYS A 32 -1.39 5.92 9.56
C LYS A 32 -0.93 6.91 8.48
N TYR A 33 -1.55 6.89 7.31
CA TYR A 33 -1.19 7.78 6.21
C TYR A 33 -2.12 8.99 6.05
N ASN A 34 -3.12 9.15 6.94
CA ASN A 34 -4.14 10.19 6.86
C ASN A 34 -4.82 10.24 5.48
N ILE A 35 -5.23 9.06 4.97
CA ILE A 35 -5.86 8.87 3.66
C ILE A 35 -7.14 8.07 3.87
N SER A 36 -8.27 8.51 3.30
CA SER A 36 -9.50 7.70 3.29
C SER A 36 -9.39 6.55 2.29
N SER A 37 -10.14 5.47 2.51
CA SER A 37 -10.20 4.36 1.55
C SER A 37 -10.70 4.83 0.17
N GLU A 38 -11.68 5.72 0.14
CA GLU A 38 -12.22 6.33 -1.09
C GLU A 38 -11.17 7.14 -1.85
N ASP A 39 -10.40 7.99 -1.17
CA ASP A 39 -9.31 8.76 -1.78
C ASP A 39 -8.23 7.85 -2.32
N TYR A 40 -7.93 6.77 -1.61
CA TYR A 40 -6.97 5.77 -2.05
C TYR A 40 -7.41 5.11 -3.36
N TYR A 41 -8.60 4.51 -3.40
CA TYR A 41 -9.09 3.80 -4.58
C TYR A 41 -9.31 4.74 -5.77
N SER A 42 -9.84 5.94 -5.54
CA SER A 42 -10.03 6.94 -6.59
C SER A 42 -8.70 7.44 -7.16
N THR A 43 -7.67 7.62 -6.32
CA THR A 43 -6.34 8.01 -6.78
C THR A 43 -5.66 6.88 -7.55
N LEU A 44 -5.77 5.64 -7.09
CA LEU A 44 -5.19 4.49 -7.77
C LEU A 44 -5.76 4.36 -9.20
N LYS A 45 -7.09 4.50 -9.35
CA LYS A 45 -7.77 4.48 -10.65
C LYS A 45 -7.32 5.62 -11.58
N LYS A 46 -7.02 6.80 -11.02
CA LYS A 46 -6.47 7.93 -11.79
C LYS A 46 -5.04 7.66 -12.27
N TYR A 47 -4.24 6.96 -11.48
CA TYR A 47 -2.89 6.57 -11.90
C TYR A 47 -2.93 5.49 -12.98
N GLU A 48 -3.83 4.53 -12.88
CA GLU A 48 -3.98 3.46 -13.88
C GLU A 48 -4.30 4.01 -15.29
N ALA A 49 -5.06 5.11 -15.35
CA ALA A 49 -5.39 5.79 -16.61
C ALA A 49 -4.23 6.62 -17.21
N ASP A 50 -3.10 6.77 -16.50
CA ASP A 50 -1.95 7.59 -16.91
C ASP A 50 -0.65 6.80 -16.73
N GLN A 51 -0.15 6.23 -17.83
CA GLN A 51 1.02 5.35 -17.84
C GLN A 51 2.23 5.94 -17.10
N LYS A 52 2.50 7.24 -17.26
CA LYS A 52 3.64 7.88 -16.59
C LYS A 52 3.45 7.89 -15.08
N LYS A 53 2.26 8.26 -14.60
CA LYS A 53 1.93 8.24 -13.17
C LYS A 53 1.94 6.83 -12.62
N TRP A 54 1.49 5.85 -13.41
CA TRP A 54 1.51 4.44 -13.05
C TRP A 54 2.95 3.94 -12.82
N ASP A 55 3.85 4.22 -13.75
CA ASP A 55 5.26 3.81 -13.67
C ASP A 55 5.98 4.48 -12.50
N GLU A 56 5.77 5.79 -12.30
CA GLU A 56 6.31 6.51 -11.15
C GLU A 56 5.77 5.96 -9.82
N PHE A 57 4.49 5.61 -9.77
CA PHE A 57 3.85 5.04 -8.59
C PHE A 57 4.44 3.68 -8.23
N PHE A 58 4.63 2.78 -9.20
CA PHE A 58 5.21 1.45 -8.96
C PHE A 58 6.71 1.51 -8.65
N THR A 59 7.44 2.44 -9.25
CA THR A 59 8.85 2.69 -8.91
C THR A 59 8.98 3.03 -7.43
N LYS A 60 8.22 4.02 -6.94
CA LYS A 60 8.20 4.41 -5.52
C LYS A 60 7.70 3.30 -4.59
N SER A 61 6.76 2.47 -5.06
CA SER A 61 6.26 1.32 -4.30
C SER A 61 7.35 0.27 -4.11
N ARG A 62 8.11 -0.03 -5.17
CA ARG A 62 9.23 -0.97 -5.13
C ARG A 62 10.36 -0.48 -4.23
N GLU A 63 10.77 0.79 -4.38
CA GLU A 63 11.78 1.42 -3.51
C GLU A 63 11.39 1.32 -2.03
N TYR A 64 10.13 1.57 -1.70
CA TYR A 64 9.67 1.45 -0.33
C TYR A 64 9.70 0.00 0.17
N LEU A 65 9.20 -0.95 -0.62
CA LEU A 65 9.26 -2.37 -0.27
C LEU A 65 10.70 -2.84 -0.02
N ASP A 66 11.64 -2.45 -0.88
CA ASP A 66 13.05 -2.80 -0.72
C ASP A 66 13.67 -2.14 0.52
N SER A 67 13.24 -0.92 0.88
CA SER A 67 13.63 -0.27 2.13
C SER A 67 13.13 -1.00 3.38
N LEU A 68 11.94 -1.62 3.31
CA LEU A 68 11.39 -2.43 4.40
C LEU A 68 12.21 -3.72 4.57
N LYS A 69 12.49 -4.44 3.47
CA LYS A 69 13.33 -5.64 3.48
C LYS A 69 14.72 -5.39 4.03
N SER A 70 15.30 -4.23 3.71
CA SER A 70 16.64 -3.86 4.17
C SER A 70 16.67 -3.56 5.67
N LYS A 71 15.57 -3.04 6.23
CA LYS A 71 15.41 -2.85 7.67
C LYS A 71 15.20 -4.18 8.41
N ASP A 72 14.50 -5.12 7.79
CA ASP A 72 14.24 -6.45 8.34
C ASP A 72 15.53 -7.28 8.49
N LYS A 73 16.48 -7.13 7.57
CA LYS A 73 17.78 -7.82 7.60
C LYS A 73 18.80 -7.27 8.61
N SER A 74 18.54 -6.12 9.22
CA SER A 74 19.45 -5.47 10.19
C SER A 74 19.11 -5.79 11.66
N ILE A 75 18.27 -6.80 11.91
CA ILE A 75 17.87 -7.26 13.24
C ILE A 75 18.33 -8.70 13.44
#